data_AF-A0A5J5GNY5-F1
#
_entry.id   AF-A0A5J5GNY5-F1
#
_cell.length_a   1.000
_cell.length_b   1.000
_cell.length_c   1.000
_cell.angle_alpha   90.00
_cell.angle_beta   90.00
_cell.angle_gamma   90.00
#
_symmetry.space_group_name_H-M   'P 1'
#
loop_
_entity.id
_entity.type
_entity.pdbx_description
1 polymer ?
#
loop_
_entity_poly.entity_id
_entity_poly.type
_entity_poly.pdbx_seq_one_letter_code
_entity_poly.pdbx_strand_id
1 'polypeptide(L)'
;MPRRLVGAYILLSHGPRPADGIAGHSAARQQKRNLKCYLEERKITDFAVLYDYRRTWSRLEELPALASALELCRQLAEGHVVLMDDLNRLFRGCDDRAKPDFFAEVSRHNEHLFGLRQGKVLANCTTAEAGLVLHGYGTARFIYNKKAYRRPRSLQARQRQTSAATVASTNSRTLAANAAARAIADVRDDLAAAVGTPTLQAVADEANRRGIKTARGSSWSVSSVHRALARLSKSDRDEA
;
A
#
# COMPACT_ATOMS: atom_id res chain seq x y z
N MET A 1 4.48 33.79 2.74
CA MET A 1 5.77 33.38 2.13
C MET A 1 5.55 32.16 1.23
N PRO A 2 6.34 31.97 0.17
CA PRO A 2 6.29 30.75 -0.64
C PRO A 2 6.68 29.54 0.22
N ARG A 3 5.85 28.49 0.22
CA ARG A 3 6.11 27.25 0.96
C ARG A 3 7.21 26.46 0.25
N ARG A 4 8.13 25.90 1.03
CA ARG A 4 9.21 25.02 0.55
C ARG A 4 8.76 23.57 0.63
N LEU A 5 8.98 22.83 -0.45
CA LEU A 5 8.52 21.45 -0.55
C LEU A 5 9.59 20.50 -0.02
N VAL A 6 9.24 19.68 0.97
CA VAL A 6 10.09 18.57 1.44
C VAL A 6 9.89 17.34 0.57
N GLY A 7 8.65 17.07 0.16
CA GLY A 7 8.35 15.96 -0.74
C GLY A 7 6.89 15.86 -1.14
N ALA A 8 6.65 15.15 -2.24
CA ALA A 8 5.33 14.80 -2.72
C ALA A 8 4.96 13.39 -2.22
N TYR A 9 4.02 13.31 -1.29
CA TYR A 9 3.63 12.08 -0.62
C TYR A 9 2.45 11.37 -1.30
N ILE A 10 2.57 10.04 -1.40
CA ILE A 10 1.60 9.14 -2.01
C ILE A 10 1.27 8.00 -1.05
N LEU A 11 -0.01 7.84 -0.73
CA LEU A 11 -0.48 6.74 0.12
C LEU A 11 -1.17 5.66 -0.72
N LEU A 12 -0.63 4.44 -0.68
CA LEU A 12 -1.18 3.28 -1.37
C LEU A 12 -2.02 2.43 -0.42
N SER A 13 -3.33 2.65 -0.43
CA SER A 13 -4.30 1.91 0.40
C SER A 13 -4.81 0.59 -0.18
N HIS A 14 -4.49 0.31 -1.45
CA HIS A 14 -4.99 -0.85 -2.17
C HIS A 14 -4.05 -1.26 -3.30
N GLY A 15 -4.31 -2.43 -3.89
CA GLY A 15 -3.48 -3.02 -4.93
C GLY A 15 -2.38 -3.93 -4.39
N PRO A 16 -1.54 -4.51 -5.26
CA PRO A 16 -0.38 -5.29 -4.85
C PRO A 16 0.62 -4.43 -4.09
N ARG A 17 1.45 -5.02 -3.24
CA ARG A 17 2.57 -4.28 -2.63
C ARG A 17 3.59 -3.98 -3.73
N PRO A 18 4.06 -2.73 -3.89
CA PRO A 18 5.11 -2.42 -4.85
C PRO A 18 6.41 -3.13 -4.44
N ALA A 19 6.99 -3.92 -5.35
CA ALA A 19 8.31 -4.54 -5.16
C ALA A 19 9.42 -3.53 -5.45
N ASP A 20 9.36 -2.87 -6.61
CA ASP A 20 10.40 -1.96 -7.11
C ASP A 20 9.93 -0.50 -7.16
N GLY A 21 9.27 -0.05 -6.09
CA GLY A 21 8.72 1.30 -5.98
C GLY A 21 7.41 1.54 -6.75
N ILE A 22 7.04 2.81 -6.92
CA ILE A 22 5.68 3.20 -7.34
C ILE A 22 5.61 3.79 -8.75
N ALA A 23 6.65 3.61 -9.57
CA ALA A 23 6.73 4.15 -10.93
C ALA A 23 5.53 3.70 -11.80
N GLY A 24 5.32 2.38 -11.90
CA GLY A 24 4.24 1.75 -12.66
C GLY A 24 2.97 1.43 -11.86
N HIS A 25 2.93 1.76 -10.56
CA HIS A 25 1.88 1.28 -9.67
C HIS A 25 0.50 1.89 -9.99
N SER A 26 -0.48 1.03 -10.25
CA SER A 26 -1.81 1.46 -10.72
C SER A 26 -2.55 2.33 -9.70
N ALA A 27 -2.46 2.00 -8.41
CA ALA A 27 -3.08 2.77 -7.32
C ALA A 27 -2.43 4.16 -7.10
N ALA A 28 -1.18 4.33 -7.53
CA ALA A 28 -0.46 5.62 -7.43
C ALA A 28 -0.83 6.58 -8.58
N ARG A 29 -1.32 6.05 -9.71
CA ARG A 29 -1.40 6.77 -10.98
C ARG A 29 -2.14 8.11 -10.91
N GLN A 30 -3.26 8.16 -10.20
CA GLN A 30 -4.02 9.41 -10.08
C GLN A 30 -3.32 10.42 -9.16
N GLN A 31 -2.77 9.97 -8.02
CA GLN A 31 -2.04 10.83 -7.09
C GLN A 31 -0.83 11.45 -7.78
N LYS A 32 -0.02 10.61 -8.45
CA LYS A 32 1.13 11.05 -9.26
C LYS A 32 0.74 12.08 -10.31
N ARG A 33 -0.39 11.87 -11.01
CA ARG A 33 -0.86 12.82 -12.01
C ARG A 33 -1.25 14.16 -11.41
N ASN A 34 -1.98 14.16 -10.29
CA ASN A 34 -2.38 15.39 -9.62
C ASN A 34 -1.15 16.17 -9.12
N LEU A 35 -0.24 15.48 -8.43
CA LEU A 35 1.00 16.06 -7.91
C LEU A 35 1.88 16.61 -9.04
N LYS A 36 2.11 15.82 -10.10
CA LYS A 36 2.92 16.25 -11.26
C LYS A 36 2.34 17.50 -11.92
N CYS A 37 1.03 17.55 -12.17
CA CYS A 37 0.40 18.74 -12.78
C CYS A 37 0.56 19.98 -11.89
N TYR A 38 0.36 19.85 -10.58
CA TYR A 38 0.56 20.97 -9.65
C TYR A 38 2.01 21.47 -9.64
N LEU A 39 2.98 20.56 -9.59
CA LEU A 39 4.40 20.88 -9.53
C LEU A 39 4.88 21.53 -10.85
N GLU A 40 4.41 21.03 -12.00
CA GLU A 40 4.66 21.63 -13.32
C GLU A 40 4.11 23.07 -13.40
N GLU A 41 2.88 23.30 -12.97
CA GLU A 41 2.25 24.65 -12.96
C GLU A 41 3.02 25.65 -12.09
N ARG A 42 3.65 25.16 -11.01
CA ARG A 42 4.47 25.96 -10.08
C ARG A 42 5.95 26.02 -10.45
N LYS A 43 6.36 25.37 -11.55
CA LYS A 43 7.77 25.24 -11.99
C LYS A 43 8.68 24.64 -10.91
N ILE A 44 8.15 23.72 -10.10
CA ILE A 44 8.92 22.99 -9.09
C ILE A 44 9.43 21.70 -9.73
N THR A 45 10.74 21.64 -9.96
CA THR A 45 11.40 20.52 -10.65
C THR A 45 12.16 19.59 -9.71
N ASP A 46 12.58 20.10 -8.56
CA ASP A 46 13.34 19.33 -7.56
C ASP A 46 12.43 18.95 -6.40
N PHE A 47 12.06 17.67 -6.32
CA PHE A 47 11.26 17.13 -5.23
C PHE A 47 11.42 15.61 -5.12
N ALA A 48 11.46 15.12 -3.88
CA ALA A 48 11.38 13.70 -3.60
C ALA A 48 9.92 13.22 -3.71
N VAL A 49 9.73 12.02 -4.26
CA VAL A 49 8.45 11.30 -4.17
C VAL A 49 8.52 10.33 -3.01
N LEU A 50 7.67 10.57 -2.01
CA LEU A 50 7.58 9.77 -0.79
C LEU A 50 6.35 8.89 -0.87
N TYR A 51 6.40 7.67 -0.32
CA TYR A 51 5.22 6.81 -0.31
C TYR A 51 5.19 5.80 0.83
N ASP A 52 3.98 5.45 1.23
CA ASP A 52 3.71 4.31 2.10
C ASP A 52 2.71 3.35 1.42
N TYR A 53 2.86 2.06 1.72
CA TYR A 53 1.89 1.02 1.35
C TYR A 53 1.30 0.40 2.62
N ARG A 54 0.04 0.74 2.89
CA ARG A 54 -0.73 0.25 4.05
C ARG A 54 -2.20 0.19 3.67
N ARG A 55 -2.88 -0.93 3.95
CA ARG A 55 -4.32 -1.07 3.65
C ARG A 55 -5.20 -0.50 4.76
N THR A 56 -4.71 -0.62 5.98
CA THR A 56 -5.30 -0.11 7.21
C THR A 56 -4.17 0.44 8.07
N TRP A 57 -4.46 1.45 8.88
CA TRP A 57 -3.55 2.00 9.88
C TRP A 57 -4.35 2.67 10.99
N SER A 58 -3.71 2.92 12.11
CA SER A 58 -4.29 3.59 13.27
C SER A 58 -3.40 4.68 13.84
N ARG A 59 -2.11 4.68 13.48
CA ARG A 59 -1.09 5.60 14.00
C ARG A 59 -0.17 6.10 12.89
N LEU A 60 0.46 7.25 13.11
CA LEU A 60 1.41 7.85 12.16
C LEU A 60 2.68 7.01 11.99
N GLU A 61 3.11 6.30 13.04
CA GLU A 61 4.25 5.37 13.00
C GLU A 61 4.10 4.24 11.96
N GLU A 62 2.86 3.88 11.61
CA GLU A 62 2.58 2.89 10.57
C GLU A 62 2.78 3.42 9.14
N LEU A 63 2.94 4.75 9.00
CA LEU A 63 3.21 5.52 7.79
C LEU A 63 4.62 6.16 7.89
N PRO A 64 5.70 5.35 7.93
CA PRO A 64 7.04 5.83 8.26
C PRO A 64 7.57 6.89 7.29
N ALA A 65 7.23 6.83 5.99
CA ALA A 65 7.68 7.84 5.03
C ALA A 65 7.00 9.19 5.30
N LEU A 66 5.70 9.18 5.65
CA LEU A 66 5.00 10.39 6.07
C LEU A 66 5.53 10.94 7.39
N ALA A 67 5.65 10.08 8.41
CA ALA A 67 6.12 10.47 9.73
C ALA A 67 7.49 11.17 9.66
N SER A 68 8.44 10.53 8.95
CA SER A 68 9.80 11.07 8.76
C SER A 68 9.78 12.42 8.03
N ALA A 69 8.92 12.58 7.03
CA ALA A 69 8.85 13.81 6.26
C ALA A 69 8.21 14.96 7.04
N LEU A 70 7.19 14.69 7.86
CA LEU A 70 6.59 15.69 8.74
C LEU A 70 7.56 16.12 9.84
N GLU A 71 8.35 15.20 10.38
CA GLU A 71 9.39 15.51 11.35
C GLU A 71 10.52 16.34 10.71
N LEU A 72 10.93 16.02 9.48
CA LEU A 72 11.87 16.84 8.73
C LEU A 72 11.33 18.26 8.49
N CYS A 73 10.06 18.42 8.12
CA CYS A 73 9.43 19.74 8.00
C CYS A 73 9.52 20.54 9.31
N ARG A 74 9.29 19.88 10.46
CA ARG A 74 9.38 20.49 11.79
C ARG A 74 10.80 20.99 12.10
N GLN A 75 11.81 20.22 11.68
CA GLN A 75 13.22 20.56 11.89
C GLN A 75 13.71 21.70 11.00
N LEU A 76 13.20 21.83 9.77
CA LEU A 76 13.66 22.81 8.78
C LEU A 76 13.07 24.23 8.96
N ALA A 77 12.38 24.50 10.08
CA ALA A 77 11.66 25.74 10.38
C ALA A 77 10.42 26.02 9.50
N GLU A 78 9.70 27.09 9.83
CA GLU A 78 8.38 27.42 9.26
C GLU A 78 8.36 27.47 7.72
N GLY A 79 7.22 27.03 7.15
CA GLY A 79 6.97 27.11 5.71
C GLY A 79 7.37 25.87 4.90
N HIS A 80 7.99 24.86 5.52
CA HIS A 80 8.24 23.55 4.91
C HIS A 80 6.98 22.67 4.94
N VAL A 81 6.67 22.02 3.82
CA VAL A 81 5.48 21.18 3.69
C VAL A 81 5.73 19.87 2.96
N VAL A 82 4.95 18.86 3.32
CA VAL A 82 4.68 17.65 2.57
C VAL A 82 3.43 17.87 1.73
N LEU A 83 3.55 17.62 0.43
CA LEU A 83 2.45 17.80 -0.53
C LEU A 83 1.71 16.49 -0.78
N MET A 84 0.39 16.50 -0.67
CA MET A 84 -0.46 15.34 -0.88
C MET A 84 -1.63 15.69 -1.80
N ASP A 85 -2.10 14.75 -2.64
CA ASP A 85 -3.18 15.06 -3.58
C ASP A 85 -4.53 15.31 -2.88
N ASP A 86 -4.84 14.55 -1.84
CA ASP A 86 -6.09 14.66 -1.10
C ASP A 86 -5.90 14.19 0.35
N LEU A 87 -6.03 15.11 1.32
CA LEU A 87 -5.88 14.79 2.75
C LEU A 87 -6.86 13.73 3.23
N ASN A 88 -8.03 13.59 2.58
CA ASN A 88 -9.03 12.58 2.92
C ASN A 88 -8.46 11.15 2.85
N ARG A 89 -7.41 10.91 2.06
CA ARG A 89 -6.82 9.57 1.94
C ARG A 89 -6.15 9.12 3.24
N LEU A 90 -5.65 10.03 4.08
CA LEU A 90 -5.06 9.69 5.37
C LEU A 90 -6.08 9.07 6.33
N PHE A 91 -7.35 9.44 6.20
CA PHE A 91 -8.39 8.98 7.11
C PHE A 91 -9.24 7.87 6.52
N ARG A 92 -9.29 7.71 5.19
CA ARG A 92 -10.10 6.65 4.54
C ARG A 92 -9.69 5.22 4.89
N GLY A 93 -8.40 4.97 5.09
CA GLY A 93 -7.91 3.66 5.51
C GLY A 93 -7.68 3.56 7.01
N CYS A 94 -7.94 4.63 7.77
CA CYS A 94 -7.86 4.61 9.21
C CYS A 94 -9.10 3.93 9.79
N ASP A 95 -8.92 3.07 10.80
CA ASP A 95 -10.02 2.49 11.57
C ASP A 95 -10.90 3.62 12.15
N ASP A 96 -12.23 3.50 12.01
CA ASP A 96 -13.18 4.53 12.48
C ASP A 96 -13.03 4.85 13.96
N ARG A 97 -12.67 3.86 14.78
CA ARG A 97 -12.44 4.04 16.22
C ARG A 97 -11.12 4.75 16.51
N ALA A 98 -10.12 4.56 15.66
CA ALA A 98 -8.80 5.18 15.81
C ALA A 98 -8.71 6.58 15.15
N LYS A 99 -9.67 6.96 14.31
CA LYS A 99 -9.68 8.24 13.58
C LYS A 99 -9.47 9.47 14.48
N PRO A 100 -10.17 9.62 15.63
CA PRO A 100 -9.96 10.79 16.48
C PRO A 100 -8.52 10.90 16.99
N ASP A 101 -7.95 9.79 17.46
CA ASP A 101 -6.59 9.74 17.98
C ASP A 101 -5.56 9.99 16.87
N PHE A 102 -5.76 9.35 15.72
CA PHE A 102 -4.92 9.55 14.54
C PHE A 102 -4.99 11.00 14.03
N PHE A 103 -6.17 11.62 14.06
CA PHE A 103 -6.34 13.03 13.70
C PHE A 103 -5.62 13.95 14.69
N ALA A 104 -5.71 13.68 15.99
CA ALA A 104 -4.99 14.43 17.00
C ALA A 104 -3.46 14.32 16.81
N GLU A 105 -2.97 13.13 16.45
CA GLU A 105 -1.56 12.89 16.14
C GLU A 105 -1.10 13.68 14.90
N VAL A 106 -1.80 13.54 13.77
CA VAL A 106 -1.50 14.28 12.53
C VAL A 106 -1.64 15.79 12.71
N SER A 107 -2.58 16.23 13.56
CA SER A 107 -2.81 17.65 13.84
C SER A 107 -1.63 18.36 14.51
N ARG A 108 -0.71 17.62 15.15
CA ARG A 108 0.56 18.17 15.67
C ARG A 108 1.49 18.66 14.55
N HIS A 109 1.24 18.26 13.30
CA HIS A 109 1.99 18.65 12.11
C HIS A 109 1.10 19.38 11.09
N ASN A 110 -0.03 19.96 11.52
CA ASN A 110 -1.07 20.47 10.63
C ASN A 110 -0.58 21.59 9.68
N GLU A 111 0.43 22.36 10.06
CA GLU A 111 1.05 23.42 9.25
C GLU A 111 1.97 22.89 8.14
N HIS A 112 2.41 21.64 8.27
CA HIS A 112 3.36 20.99 7.36
C HIS A 112 2.68 20.09 6.34
N LEU A 113 1.36 19.91 6.39
CA LEU A 113 0.66 18.96 5.55
C LEU A 113 -0.28 19.68 4.56
N PHE A 114 0.14 19.79 3.29
CA PHE A 114 -0.60 20.49 2.25
C PHE A 114 -1.44 19.52 1.39
N GLY A 115 -2.75 19.76 1.32
CA GLY A 115 -3.67 19.02 0.45
C GLY A 115 -3.98 19.75 -0.85
N LEU A 116 -3.70 19.15 -2.01
CA LEU A 116 -4.05 19.73 -3.31
C LEU A 116 -5.56 19.92 -3.48
N ARG A 117 -6.36 18.96 -3.03
CA ARG A 117 -7.83 19.05 -3.07
C ARG A 117 -8.35 20.20 -2.22
N GLN A 118 -7.77 20.39 -1.04
CA GLN A 118 -8.15 21.44 -0.10
C GLN A 118 -7.55 22.80 -0.50
N GLY A 119 -6.48 22.81 -1.29
CA GLY A 119 -5.76 24.01 -1.71
C GLY A 119 -4.99 24.69 -0.59
N LYS A 120 -4.85 24.04 0.58
CA LYS A 120 -4.31 24.62 1.81
C LYS A 120 -3.68 23.55 2.69
N VAL A 121 -2.99 23.99 3.74
CA VAL A 121 -2.49 23.10 4.81
C VAL A 121 -3.62 22.73 5.75
N LEU A 122 -3.49 21.60 6.44
CA LEU A 122 -4.48 21.13 7.40
C LEU A 122 -4.78 22.17 8.49
N ALA A 123 -3.78 22.95 8.93
CA ALA A 123 -3.96 24.03 9.91
C ALA A 123 -4.95 25.12 9.47
N ASN A 124 -5.13 25.30 8.16
CA ASN A 124 -5.98 26.33 7.58
C ASN A 124 -7.37 25.79 7.18
N CYS A 125 -7.65 24.51 7.47
CA CYS A 125 -8.98 23.94 7.27
C CYS A 125 -9.95 24.51 8.32
N THR A 126 -11.14 24.89 7.87
CA THR A 126 -12.24 25.19 8.82
C THR A 126 -12.64 23.92 9.57
N THR A 127 -13.34 24.05 10.70
CA THR A 127 -13.86 22.90 11.45
C THR A 127 -14.69 21.96 10.57
N ALA A 128 -15.49 22.52 9.66
CA ALA A 128 -16.28 21.75 8.70
C ALA A 128 -15.39 21.02 7.68
N GLU A 129 -14.37 21.68 7.13
CA GLU A 129 -13.41 21.07 6.20
C GLU A 129 -12.60 19.96 6.87
N ALA A 130 -12.13 20.18 8.10
CA ALA A 130 -11.44 19.20 8.91
C ALA A 130 -12.32 17.97 9.19
N GLY A 131 -13.61 18.19 9.52
CA GLY A 131 -14.59 17.11 9.66
C GLY A 131 -14.77 16.30 8.37
N LEU A 132 -14.86 16.95 7.21
CA LEU A 132 -14.94 16.26 5.92
C LEU A 132 -13.68 15.46 5.60
N VAL A 133 -12.50 15.99 5.95
CA VAL A 133 -11.21 15.30 5.81
C VAL A 133 -11.17 14.06 6.71
N LEU A 134 -11.53 14.22 7.98
CA LEU A 134 -11.53 13.17 9.00
C LEU A 134 -12.46 12.01 8.65
N HIS A 135 -13.69 12.31 8.23
CA HIS A 135 -14.64 11.27 7.84
C HIS A 135 -14.39 10.73 6.42
N GLY A 136 -13.40 11.28 5.70
CA GLY A 136 -13.05 10.86 4.34
C GLY A 136 -14.12 11.19 3.29
N TYR A 137 -15.11 12.03 3.64
CA TYR A 137 -16.22 12.42 2.77
C TYR A 137 -15.69 13.14 1.54
N GLY A 138 -15.78 12.45 0.40
CA GLY A 138 -15.27 12.94 -0.88
C GLY A 138 -15.40 11.88 -1.96
N THR A 139 -16.63 11.54 -2.33
CA THR A 139 -16.97 10.41 -3.22
C THR A 139 -16.43 10.57 -4.65
N ALA A 140 -16.21 11.80 -5.12
CA ALA A 140 -15.62 12.03 -6.43
C ALA A 140 -14.09 11.80 -6.43
N ARG A 141 -13.60 11.07 -7.43
CA ARG A 141 -12.18 10.98 -7.77
C ARG A 141 -11.62 12.40 -7.94
N PHE A 142 -10.70 12.80 -7.05
CA PHE A 142 -10.05 14.11 -7.15
C PHE A 142 -9.14 14.17 -8.40
N ILE A 143 -9.38 15.19 -9.22
CA ILE A 143 -8.62 15.47 -10.44
C ILE A 143 -8.24 16.96 -10.36
N TYR A 144 -6.96 17.23 -10.10
CA TYR A 144 -6.46 18.59 -9.89
C TYR A 144 -6.62 19.45 -11.15
N ASN A 145 -6.11 18.97 -12.30
CA ASN A 145 -6.30 19.63 -13.58
C ASN A 145 -7.14 18.73 -14.49
N LYS A 146 -8.39 19.15 -14.76
CA LYS A 146 -9.27 18.54 -15.77
C LYS A 146 -8.73 18.83 -17.18
N LYS A 147 -7.51 18.39 -17.51
CA LYS A 147 -7.08 18.32 -18.93
C LYS A 147 -8.17 17.59 -19.71
N ALA A 148 -8.55 18.17 -20.85
CA ALA A 148 -9.68 17.86 -21.73
C ALA A 148 -10.17 16.40 -21.63
N TYR A 149 -11.50 16.27 -21.56
CA TYR A 149 -12.26 15.02 -21.58
C TYR A 149 -11.54 13.95 -22.41
N ARG A 150 -10.78 13.07 -21.74
CA ARG A 150 -10.27 11.88 -22.39
C ARG A 150 -11.50 11.02 -22.63
N ARG A 151 -11.83 10.77 -23.91
CA ARG A 151 -12.89 9.84 -24.29
C ARG A 151 -12.82 8.61 -23.39
N PRO A 152 -13.94 8.18 -22.77
CA PRO A 152 -13.98 6.97 -21.99
C PRO A 152 -13.30 5.86 -22.78
N ARG A 153 -12.38 5.12 -22.14
CA ARG A 153 -11.82 3.93 -22.75
C ARG A 153 -12.97 3.03 -23.17
N SER A 154 -12.86 2.43 -24.35
CA SER A 154 -13.84 1.44 -24.80
C SER A 154 -14.01 0.35 -23.75
N LEU A 155 -15.20 -0.27 -23.71
CA LEU A 155 -15.51 -1.39 -22.82
C LEU A 155 -14.44 -2.49 -22.93
N GLN A 156 -13.99 -2.80 -24.15
CA GLN A 156 -12.92 -3.77 -24.41
C GLN A 156 -11.59 -3.37 -23.75
N ALA A 157 -11.20 -2.10 -23.81
CA ALA A 157 -9.97 -1.65 -23.16
C ALA A 157 -10.05 -1.72 -21.63
N ARG A 158 -11.25 -1.52 -21.05
CA ARG A 158 -11.48 -1.76 -19.61
C ARG A 158 -11.40 -3.25 -19.27
N GLN A 159 -12.05 -4.12 -20.04
CA GLN A 159 -12.01 -5.56 -19.85
C GLN A 159 -10.58 -6.10 -19.93
N ARG A 160 -9.80 -5.71 -20.97
CA ARG A 160 -8.38 -6.09 -21.09
C ARG A 160 -7.56 -5.65 -19.88
N GLN A 161 -7.81 -4.45 -19.34
CA GLN A 161 -7.11 -3.98 -18.15
C GLN A 161 -7.47 -4.78 -16.90
N THR A 162 -8.75 -5.09 -16.69
CA THR A 162 -9.20 -5.94 -15.57
C THR A 162 -8.62 -7.34 -15.70
N SER A 163 -8.69 -7.95 -16.89
CA SER A 163 -8.10 -9.27 -17.16
C SER A 163 -6.60 -9.27 -16.89
N ALA A 164 -5.85 -8.27 -17.39
CA ALA A 164 -4.42 -8.16 -17.13
C ALA A 164 -4.11 -8.00 -15.63
N ALA A 165 -4.90 -7.22 -14.89
CA ALA A 165 -4.73 -7.07 -13.45
C ALA A 165 -5.05 -8.37 -12.69
N THR A 166 -6.08 -9.10 -13.10
CA THR A 166 -6.43 -10.41 -12.55
C THR A 166 -5.32 -11.41 -12.82
N VAL A 167 -4.81 -11.50 -14.05
CA VAL A 167 -3.70 -12.38 -14.43
C VAL A 167 -2.46 -12.06 -13.59
N ALA A 168 -2.07 -10.79 -13.50
CA ALA A 168 -0.92 -10.39 -12.68
C ALA A 168 -1.09 -10.73 -11.20
N SER A 169 -2.29 -10.51 -10.63
CA SER A 169 -2.59 -10.87 -9.24
C SER A 169 -2.59 -12.37 -9.02
N THR A 170 -3.10 -13.15 -9.97
CA THR A 170 -3.09 -14.62 -9.91
C THR A 170 -1.65 -15.11 -9.95
N ASN A 171 -0.83 -14.62 -10.89
CA ASN A 171 0.57 -15.01 -11.02
C ASN A 171 1.36 -14.73 -9.75
N SER A 172 1.22 -13.54 -9.16
CA SER A 172 1.89 -13.19 -7.90
C SER A 172 1.47 -14.10 -6.74
N ARG A 173 0.17 -14.44 -6.62
CA ARG A 173 -0.32 -15.37 -5.60
C ARG A 173 0.16 -16.80 -5.82
N THR A 174 0.23 -17.24 -7.07
CA THR A 174 0.76 -18.55 -7.45
C THR A 174 2.23 -18.67 -7.07
N LEU A 175 3.06 -17.68 -7.45
CA LEU A 175 4.48 -17.67 -7.11
C LEU A 175 4.73 -17.72 -5.60
N ALA A 176 4.07 -16.85 -4.83
CA ALA A 176 4.21 -16.83 -3.36
C ALA A 176 3.80 -18.17 -2.72
N ALA A 177 2.76 -18.80 -3.26
CA ALA A 177 2.26 -20.04 -2.71
C ALA A 177 3.02 -21.28 -3.21
N ASN A 178 3.72 -21.21 -4.35
CA ASN A 178 4.69 -22.21 -4.77
C ASN A 178 5.96 -22.13 -3.92
N ALA A 179 6.46 -20.93 -3.62
CA ALA A 179 7.59 -20.73 -2.72
C ALA A 179 7.30 -21.31 -1.32
N ALA A 180 6.12 -21.00 -0.76
CA ALA A 180 5.69 -21.57 0.52
C ALA A 180 5.53 -23.10 0.46
N ALA A 181 5.13 -23.66 -0.68
CA ALA A 181 5.03 -25.11 -0.85
C ALA A 181 6.39 -25.79 -0.87
N ARG A 182 7.38 -25.20 -1.57
CA ARG A 182 8.77 -25.69 -1.60
C ARG A 182 9.38 -25.70 -0.19
N ALA A 183 9.22 -24.61 0.56
CA ALA A 183 9.69 -24.54 1.95
C ALA A 183 9.09 -25.64 2.85
N ILE A 184 7.85 -26.07 2.60
CA ILE A 184 7.24 -27.18 3.33
C ILE A 184 7.71 -28.55 2.86
N ALA A 185 8.02 -28.70 1.56
CA ALA A 185 8.66 -29.91 1.08
C ALA A 185 10.04 -30.10 1.73
N ASP A 186 10.83 -29.02 1.84
CA ASP A 186 12.13 -29.06 2.52
C ASP A 186 11.99 -29.52 3.98
N VAL A 187 11.00 -28.99 4.73
CA VAL A 187 10.72 -29.43 6.12
C VAL A 187 10.33 -30.91 6.18
N ARG A 188 9.51 -31.38 5.24
CA ARG A 188 9.12 -32.80 5.17
C ARG A 188 10.35 -33.67 4.91
N ASP A 189 11.21 -33.27 3.99
CA ASP A 189 12.37 -34.06 3.57
C ASP A 189 13.43 -34.10 4.68
N ASP A 190 13.64 -32.99 5.39
CA ASP A 190 14.46 -32.93 6.61
C ASP A 190 13.95 -33.88 7.70
N LEU A 191 12.62 -33.88 7.96
CA LEU A 191 12.02 -34.79 8.93
C LEU A 191 12.13 -36.25 8.47
N ALA A 192 11.95 -36.51 7.17
CA ALA A 192 12.04 -37.85 6.62
C ALA A 192 13.45 -38.43 6.77
N ALA A 193 14.48 -37.61 6.61
CA ALA A 193 15.87 -38.01 6.87
C ALA A 193 16.11 -38.47 8.33
N ALA A 194 15.36 -37.92 9.29
CA ALA A 194 15.51 -38.25 10.71
C ALA A 194 14.63 -39.43 11.18
N VAL A 195 13.38 -39.51 10.71
CA VAL A 195 12.37 -40.45 11.25
C VAL A 195 11.69 -41.33 10.20
N GLY A 196 12.12 -41.27 8.94
CA GLY A 196 11.55 -42.05 7.83
C GLY A 196 10.34 -41.37 7.19
N THR A 197 9.12 -41.79 7.51
CA THR A 197 7.90 -41.24 6.88
C THR A 197 7.15 -40.33 7.85
N PRO A 198 7.38 -39.00 7.84
CA PRO A 198 6.73 -38.10 8.79
C PRO A 198 5.25 -37.95 8.47
N THR A 199 4.42 -37.87 9.52
CA THR A 199 3.00 -37.53 9.36
C THR A 199 2.84 -36.06 8.97
N LEU A 200 1.75 -35.73 8.28
CA LEU A 200 1.44 -34.34 7.92
C LEU A 200 1.31 -33.41 9.14
N GLN A 201 0.89 -33.95 10.28
CA GLN A 201 0.84 -33.24 11.55
C GLN A 201 2.26 -32.89 12.03
N ALA A 202 3.18 -33.87 12.02
CA ALA A 202 4.57 -33.64 12.40
C ALA A 202 5.24 -32.56 11.52
N VAL A 203 4.97 -32.56 10.22
CA VAL A 203 5.46 -31.51 9.29
C VAL A 203 4.89 -30.14 9.64
N ALA A 204 3.59 -30.05 9.96
CA ALA A 204 2.96 -28.80 10.34
C ALA A 204 3.55 -28.23 11.64
N ASP A 205 3.70 -29.08 12.66
CA ASP A 205 4.24 -28.70 13.97
C ASP A 205 5.69 -28.24 13.85
N GLU A 206 6.51 -28.97 13.08
CA GLU A 206 7.90 -28.60 12.83
C GLU A 206 8.02 -27.29 12.05
N ALA A 207 7.22 -27.10 10.99
CA ALA A 207 7.22 -25.84 10.24
C ALA A 207 6.83 -24.64 11.13
N ASN A 208 5.82 -24.82 11.98
CA ASN A 208 5.41 -23.81 12.95
C ASN A 208 6.49 -23.54 14.00
N ARG A 209 7.17 -24.58 14.50
CA ARG A 209 8.29 -24.47 15.44
C ARG A 209 9.46 -23.70 14.82
N ARG A 210 9.74 -23.89 13.52
CA ARG A 210 10.73 -23.13 12.74
C ARG A 210 10.27 -21.70 12.39
N GLY A 211 9.06 -21.30 12.75
CA GLY A 211 8.51 -19.97 12.44
C GLY A 211 8.13 -19.78 10.97
N ILE A 212 8.09 -20.85 10.17
CA ILE A 212 7.70 -20.78 8.76
C ILE A 212 6.20 -20.51 8.67
N LYS A 213 5.80 -19.50 7.90
CA LYS A 213 4.39 -19.13 7.71
C LYS A 213 3.90 -19.52 6.31
N THR A 214 2.59 -19.74 6.21
CA THR A 214 1.92 -19.91 4.91
C THR A 214 2.06 -18.66 4.05
N ALA A 215 1.78 -18.74 2.74
CA ALA A 215 1.80 -17.58 1.84
C ALA A 215 0.87 -16.42 2.25
N ARG A 216 -0.08 -16.65 3.18
CA ARG A 216 -0.98 -15.64 3.74
C ARG A 216 -0.55 -15.14 5.14
N GLY A 217 0.55 -15.65 5.69
CA GLY A 217 1.07 -15.28 7.01
C GLY A 217 0.51 -16.10 8.19
N SER A 218 -0.42 -17.02 7.94
CA SER A 218 -0.99 -17.89 8.99
C SER A 218 -0.05 -19.06 9.32
N SER A 219 -0.22 -19.64 10.52
CA SER A 219 0.42 -20.91 10.91
C SER A 219 -0.06 -22.08 10.05
N TRP A 220 0.76 -23.12 9.96
CA TRP A 220 0.45 -24.34 9.22
C TRP A 220 -0.49 -25.25 10.01
N SER A 221 -1.53 -25.72 9.32
CA SER A 221 -2.36 -26.86 9.74
C SER A 221 -2.14 -28.06 8.81
N VAL A 222 -2.53 -29.26 9.25
CA VAL A 222 -2.48 -30.50 8.45
C VAL A 222 -3.07 -30.29 7.04
N SER A 223 -4.26 -29.71 6.95
CA SER A 223 -4.92 -29.48 5.66
C SER A 223 -4.19 -28.45 4.78
N SER A 224 -3.45 -27.51 5.37
CA SER A 224 -2.63 -26.56 4.60
C SER A 224 -1.34 -27.20 4.09
N VAL A 225 -0.69 -28.06 4.89
CA VAL A 225 0.48 -28.85 4.48
C VAL A 225 0.10 -29.80 3.33
N HIS A 226 -0.99 -30.56 3.49
CA HIS A 226 -1.49 -31.46 2.44
C HIS A 226 -1.68 -30.72 1.10
N ARG A 227 -2.35 -29.56 1.12
CA ARG A 227 -2.59 -28.76 -0.10
C ARG A 227 -1.31 -28.21 -0.71
N ALA A 228 -0.32 -27.84 0.11
CA ALA A 228 0.97 -27.35 -0.37
C ALA A 228 1.78 -28.45 -1.06
N LEU A 229 1.89 -29.62 -0.44
CA LEU A 229 2.62 -30.77 -1.01
C LEU A 229 1.91 -31.30 -2.28
N ALA A 230 0.58 -31.44 -2.24
CA ALA A 230 -0.19 -31.85 -3.41
C ALA A 230 0.00 -30.89 -4.60
N ARG A 231 0.22 -29.59 -4.35
CA ARG A 231 0.47 -28.61 -5.40
C ARG A 231 1.79 -28.86 -6.13
N LEU A 232 2.87 -29.18 -5.41
CA LEU A 232 4.16 -29.48 -6.04
C LEU A 232 4.05 -30.71 -6.94
N SER A 233 3.42 -31.78 -6.44
CA SER A 233 3.17 -32.99 -7.24
C SER A 233 2.34 -32.74 -8.51
N LYS A 234 1.59 -31.63 -8.58
CA LYS A 234 0.85 -31.24 -9.78
C LYS A 234 1.70 -30.35 -10.70
N SER A 235 2.44 -29.40 -10.14
CA SER A 235 3.38 -28.56 -10.91
C SER A 235 4.42 -29.41 -11.62
N ASP A 236 4.99 -30.40 -10.94
CA ASP A 236 6.01 -31.30 -11.49
C ASP A 236 5.46 -32.18 -12.63
N ARG A 237 4.14 -32.41 -12.66
CA ARG A 237 3.45 -33.16 -13.74
C ARG A 237 3.09 -32.28 -14.94
N ASP A 238 2.90 -30.99 -14.74
CA ASP A 238 2.56 -30.05 -15.82
C ASP A 238 3.84 -29.50 -16.51
N GLU A 239 5.02 -29.68 -15.90
CA GLU A 239 6.34 -29.27 -16.42
C GLU A 239 7.14 -30.41 -17.09
N ALA A 240 6.68 -31.66 -16.99
CA ALA A 240 7.28 -32.87 -17.59
C ALA A 240 6.62 -33.23 -18.93
#